data_AF-A0A822H7T6-F1
#
_entry.id   AF-A0A822H7T6-F1
#
_cell.length_a   1.000
_cell.length_b   1.000
_cell.length_c   1.000
_cell.angle_alpha   90.00
_cell.angle_beta   90.00
_cell.angle_gamma   90.00
#
_symmetry.space_group_name_H-M   'P 1'
#
loop_
_entity.id
_entity.type
_entity.pdbx_description
1 polymer ?
#
loop_
_entity_poly.entity_id
_entity_poly.type
_entity_poly.pdbx_seq_one_letter_code
_entity_poly.pdbx_strand_id
1 'polypeptide(L)'
;IWAELGERVVADRTCRDSFKRFREGDMSLEDRPRCGRPLEIDIEQLKVLIEDNPRLTTSELSAMLLCDHFTIDRHLHEIGK
;
A
#
# COMPACT_ATOMS: atom_id res chain seq x y z
N ILE A 1 19.32 -12.66 28.39
CA ILE A 1 18.38 -12.35 27.29
C ILE A 1 18.61 -10.94 26.70
N TRP A 2 19.20 -9.97 27.42
CA TRP A 2 19.51 -8.63 26.86
C TRP A 2 20.88 -8.53 26.17
N ALA A 3 21.70 -9.58 26.19
CA ALA A 3 23.08 -9.57 25.70
C ALA A 3 23.26 -10.19 24.30
N GLU A 4 22.16 -10.57 23.61
CA GLU A 4 22.24 -11.42 22.41
C GLU A 4 21.56 -10.80 21.16
N LEU A 5 21.18 -9.52 21.20
CA LEU A 5 20.78 -8.79 20.00
C LEU A 5 21.77 -7.64 19.74
N GLY A 6 22.76 -7.92 18.89
CA GLY A 6 23.67 -6.90 18.36
C GLY A 6 22.90 -5.83 17.56
N GLU A 7 23.30 -4.58 17.76
CA GLU A 7 23.07 -3.33 16.97
C GLU A 7 21.67 -3.09 16.32
N ARG A 8 20.65 -3.86 16.69
CA ARG A 8 19.26 -3.76 16.23
C ARG A 8 18.32 -3.81 17.43
N VAL A 9 18.57 -2.93 18.39
CA VAL A 9 17.72 -2.78 19.57
C VAL A 9 16.38 -2.17 19.11
N VAL A 10 15.31 -2.95 19.22
CA VAL A 10 13.95 -2.47 18.96
C VAL A 10 13.60 -1.44 20.04
N ALA A 11 12.95 -0.33 19.67
CA ALA A 11 12.54 0.70 20.63
C ALA A 11 11.62 0.10 21.71
N ASP A 12 11.71 0.58 22.96
CA ASP A 12 10.89 0.12 24.11
C ASP A 12 9.38 0.09 23.77
N ARG A 13 8.93 1.12 23.03
CA ARG A 13 7.55 1.21 22.54
C ARG A 13 7.16 0.00 21.68
N THR A 14 8.01 -0.37 20.71
CA THR A 14 7.78 -1.51 19.84
C THR A 14 7.76 -2.82 20.62
N CYS A 15 8.65 -2.97 21.61
CA CYS A 15 8.67 -4.15 22.49
C CYS A 15 7.35 -4.29 23.27
N ARG A 16 6.83 -3.19 23.83
CA ARG A 16 5.55 -3.20 24.56
C ARG A 16 4.37 -3.53 23.65
N ASP A 17 4.32 -2.94 22.46
CA ASP A 17 3.25 -3.19 21.49
C ASP A 17 3.25 -4.67 21.05
N SER A 18 4.43 -5.25 20.76
CA SER A 18 4.56 -6.68 20.47
C SER A 18 4.13 -7.57 21.63
N PHE A 19 4.50 -7.23 22.87
CA PHE A 19 4.11 -8.02 24.04
C PHE A 19 2.61 -7.94 24.32
N LYS A 20 1.98 -6.80 24.05
CA LYS A 20 0.52 -6.65 24.11
C LYS A 20 -0.17 -7.56 23.09
N ARG A 21 0.28 -7.57 21.83
CA ARG A 21 -0.24 -8.47 20.78
C ARG A 21 -0.15 -9.94 21.22
N PHE A 22 1.00 -10.33 21.75
CA PHE A 22 1.22 -11.69 22.23
C PHE A 22 0.24 -12.08 23.36
N ARG A 23 -0.02 -11.16 24.31
CA ARG A 23 -1.02 -11.36 25.37
C ARG A 23 -2.45 -11.46 24.85
N GLU A 24 -2.75 -10.79 23.74
CA GLU A 24 -4.05 -10.86 23.06
C GLU A 24 -4.20 -12.14 22.20
N GLY A 25 -3.19 -13.01 22.18
CA GLY A 25 -3.19 -14.26 21.41
C GLY A 25 -2.73 -14.11 19.96
N ASP A 26 -2.35 -12.90 19.55
CA ASP A 26 -1.74 -12.61 18.24
C ASP A 26 -0.24 -12.93 18.30
N MET A 27 0.12 -14.16 17.93
CA MET A 27 1.50 -14.63 17.78
C MET A 27 2.05 -14.41 16.36
N SER A 28 1.33 -13.72 15.48
CA SER A 28 1.79 -13.49 14.11
C SER A 28 3.00 -12.57 14.11
N LEU A 29 4.06 -13.00 13.42
CA LEU A 29 5.24 -12.18 13.15
C LEU A 29 5.07 -11.30 11.92
N GLU A 30 3.93 -11.41 11.23
CA GLU A 30 3.64 -10.64 10.04
C GLU A 30 3.41 -9.17 10.39
N ASP A 31 3.94 -8.29 9.53
CA ASP A 31 3.63 -6.87 9.56
C ASP A 31 2.13 -6.72 9.26
N ARG A 32 1.43 -6.03 10.17
CA ARG A 32 0.06 -5.62 9.90
C ARG A 32 0.04 -4.74 8.64
N PRO A 33 -1.06 -4.74 7.87
CA PRO A 33 -1.21 -3.84 6.75
C PRO A 33 -0.82 -2.44 7.19
N ARG A 34 0.23 -1.90 6.57
CA ARG A 34 0.68 -0.56 6.92
C ARG A 34 -0.41 0.41 6.49
N CYS A 35 -0.75 1.34 7.37
CA CYS A 35 -1.65 2.43 7.04
C CYS A 35 -0.93 3.33 6.01
N GLY A 36 -1.04 3.01 4.73
CA GLY A 36 -0.72 3.89 3.61
C GLY A 36 -2.00 4.56 3.11
N ARG A 37 -1.87 5.60 2.27
CA ARG A 37 -3.03 6.19 1.59
C ARG A 37 -3.59 5.15 0.61
N PRO A 38 -4.79 4.60 0.83
CA PRO A 38 -5.48 3.93 -0.25
C PRO A 38 -5.84 5.03 -1.24
N LEU A 39 -5.31 4.98 -2.46
CA LEU A 39 -5.97 5.71 -3.53
C LEU A 39 -7.09 4.80 -4.02
N GLU A 40 -8.30 5.05 -3.52
CA GLU A 40 -9.52 4.55 -4.13
C GLU A 40 -9.67 5.27 -5.47
N ILE A 41 -8.90 4.84 -6.47
CA ILE A 41 -9.32 5.05 -7.85
C ILE A 41 -10.33 3.95 -8.15
N ASP A 42 -11.44 4.32 -8.78
CA ASP A 42 -12.37 3.36 -9.34
C ASP A 42 -11.65 2.66 -10.52
N ILE A 43 -11.04 1.51 -10.22
CA ILE A 43 -10.28 0.70 -11.17
C ILE A 43 -11.18 0.27 -12.33
N GLU A 44 -12.48 0.08 -12.09
CA GLU A 44 -13.43 -0.29 -13.14
C GLU A 44 -13.66 0.88 -14.10
N GLN A 45 -13.76 2.12 -13.60
CA GLN A 45 -13.79 3.31 -14.47
C GLN A 45 -12.50 3.45 -15.29
N LEU A 46 -11.34 3.23 -14.69
CA LEU A 46 -10.05 3.28 -15.41
C LEU A 46 -10.00 2.25 -16.54
N LYS A 47 -10.45 1.00 -16.29
CA LYS A 47 -10.52 -0.06 -17.31
C LYS A 47 -11.44 0.32 -18.46
N VAL A 48 -12.63 0.83 -18.15
CA VAL A 48 -13.61 1.25 -19.18
C VAL A 48 -13.00 2.33 -20.09
N LEU A 49 -12.30 3.32 -19.54
CA LEU A 49 -11.66 4.37 -20.33
C LEU A 49 -10.56 3.83 -21.26
N ILE A 50 -9.76 2.87 -20.78
CA ILE A 50 -8.69 2.24 -21.57
C ILE A 50 -9.26 1.32 -22.66
N GLU A 51 -10.36 0.63 -22.38
CA GLU A 51 -11.05 -0.24 -23.34
C GLU A 51 -11.75 0.57 -24.43
N ASP A 52 -12.39 1.68 -24.07
CA ASP A 52 -13.02 2.60 -25.02
C ASP A 52 -11.98 3.29 -25.92
N ASN A 53 -10.88 3.77 -25.34
CA ASN A 53 -9.81 4.40 -26.10
C ASN A 53 -8.41 4.06 -25.55
N PRO A 54 -7.72 3.05 -26.11
CA PRO A 54 -6.40 2.63 -25.65
C PRO A 54 -5.27 3.61 -25.99
N ARG A 55 -5.56 4.72 -26.68
CA ARG A 55 -4.57 5.76 -27.00
C ARG A 55 -4.52 6.89 -25.99
N LEU A 56 -5.39 6.88 -24.97
CA LEU A 56 -5.37 7.88 -23.90
C LEU A 56 -4.05 7.85 -23.15
N THR A 57 -3.50 9.03 -22.93
CA THR A 57 -2.28 9.21 -22.13
C THR A 57 -2.60 9.20 -20.64
N THR A 58 -1.61 8.88 -19.81
CA THR A 58 -1.73 8.93 -18.35
C THR A 58 -2.12 10.31 -17.83
N SER A 59 -1.74 11.38 -18.53
CA SER A 59 -2.09 12.76 -18.21
C SER A 59 -3.57 13.08 -18.53
N GLU A 60 -4.12 12.51 -19.60
CA GLU A 60 -5.55 12.65 -19.92
C GLU A 60 -6.41 11.86 -18.94
N LEU A 61 -5.99 10.64 -18.61
CA LEU A 61 -6.67 9.79 -17.62
C LEU A 61 -6.67 10.43 -16.23
N SER A 62 -5.56 11.06 -15.83
CA SER A 62 -5.46 11.76 -14.54
C SER A 62 -6.42 12.95 -14.48
N ALA A 63 -6.55 13.70 -15.58
CA ALA A 63 -7.51 14.80 -15.69
C ALA A 63 -8.97 14.31 -15.67
N MET A 64 -9.28 13.19 -16.32
CA MET A 64 -10.62 12.60 -16.35
C MET A 64 -11.04 12.03 -14.99
N LEU A 65 -10.11 11.38 -14.29
CA LEU A 65 -10.36 10.70 -13.00
C LEU A 65 -10.05 11.59 -11.79
N LEU A 66 -9.64 12.84 -12.02
CA LEU A 66 -9.27 13.84 -10.99
C LEU A 66 -8.28 13.28 -9.96
N CYS A 67 -7.34 12.46 -10.42
CA CYS A 67 -6.36 11.78 -9.58
C CYS A 67 -4.94 12.11 -10.04
N ASP A 68 -3.95 11.88 -9.19
CA ASP A 68 -2.57 12.13 -9.58
C ASP A 68 -2.07 11.12 -10.63
N HIS A 69 -1.25 11.60 -11.57
CA HIS A 69 -0.70 10.79 -12.66
C HIS A 69 0.11 9.58 -12.18
N PHE A 70 0.86 9.67 -11.06
CA PHE A 70 1.58 8.51 -10.50
C PHE A 70 0.62 7.39 -10.11
N THR A 71 -0.61 7.75 -9.75
CA THR A 71 -1.57 6.76 -9.32
C THR A 71 -2.19 6.04 -10.50
N ILE A 72 -2.49 6.76 -11.59
CA ILE A 72 -2.86 6.13 -12.87
C ILE A 72 -1.77 5.18 -13.33
N ASP A 73 -0.52 5.63 -13.35
CA ASP A 73 0.64 4.84 -13.78
C ASP A 73 0.79 3.54 -12.96
N ARG A 74 0.71 3.65 -11.63
CA ARG A 74 0.74 2.50 -10.73
C ARG A 74 -0.39 1.50 -11.04
N HIS A 75 -1.62 1.99 -11.24
CA HIS A 75 -2.75 1.10 -11.51
C HIS A 75 -2.70 0.48 -12.91
N LEU A 76 -2.17 1.18 -13.91
CA LEU A 76 -1.90 0.59 -15.23
C LEU A 76 -0.92 -0.58 -15.12
N HIS A 77 0.15 -0.40 -14.35
CA HIS A 77 1.12 -1.46 -14.04
C HIS A 77 0.48 -2.66 -13.32
N GLU A 78 -0.44 -2.44 -12.38
CA GLU A 78 -1.19 -3.51 -11.70
C GLU A 78 -2.11 -4.29 -12.65
N ILE A 79 -2.68 -3.63 -13.67
CA ILE A 79 -3.58 -4.24 -14.66
C ILE A 79 -2.78 -4.89 -15.82
N GLY A 80 -1.49 -4.61 -15.93
CA GLY A 80 -0.63 -5.12 -17.00
C GLY A 80 -0.85 -4.45 -18.36
N LYS A 81 -1.26 -3.18 -18.33
CA LYS A 81 -1.49 -2.32 -19.51
C LYS A 81 -0.33 -1.35 -19.70
#